data_AF-B5JKT9-F1
#
_entry.id   AF-B5JKT9-F1
#
_cell.length_a   1.000
_cell.length_b   1.000
_cell.length_c   1.000
_cell.angle_alpha   90.00
_cell.angle_beta   90.00
_cell.angle_gamma   90.00
#
_symmetry.space_group_name_H-M   'P 1'
#
loop_
_entity.id
_entity.type
_entity.pdbx_description
1 polymer ?
#
loop_
_entity_poly.entity_id
_entity_poly.type
_entity_poly.pdbx_seq_one_letter_code
_entity_poly.pdbx_strand_id
1 'polypeptide(L)'
;MIDSKQNLGFIGSMQRKASGKNVLLLFVVTMAVYLLMLLVTIPSVQSYAPDTALFDLSPTGYTHSQALSLLESLGQDGRSTYLFPQLAIDFIYPGLFAICFSLMFIWGYSKRVRSDSKFLYLAALPVFGGIFDYVENILIIRMIMTFPDVSKGLVSVASSFTLLKSAFSTASFLMLILGFLFLLKKTSMGSPQKVIPPKPKGQQGV
;
A
#
# COMPACT_ATOMS: atom_id res chain seq x y z
N MET A 1 1.64 -25.60 19.95
CA MET A 1 2.02 -26.70 19.04
C MET A 1 1.11 -26.57 17.83
N ILE A 2 1.61 -26.02 16.71
CA ILE A 2 0.80 -25.83 15.49
C ILE A 2 1.09 -27.03 14.59
N ASP A 3 0.03 -27.75 14.25
CA ASP A 3 0.07 -28.96 13.43
C ASP A 3 0.59 -28.66 12.01
N SER A 4 1.47 -29.52 11.52
CA SER A 4 2.39 -29.23 10.40
C SER A 4 1.86 -29.58 9.01
N LYS A 5 0.57 -29.89 8.86
CA LYS A 5 -0.01 -30.36 7.59
C LYS A 5 -1.40 -29.79 7.30
N GLN A 6 -1.52 -28.47 7.17
CA GLN A 6 -2.64 -27.87 6.43
C GLN A 6 -2.09 -27.18 5.18
N ASN A 7 -2.73 -27.41 4.03
CA ASN A 7 -2.59 -26.57 2.84
C ASN A 7 -3.03 -25.16 3.22
N LEU A 8 -2.05 -24.34 3.65
CA LEU A 8 -2.29 -22.96 4.04
C LEU A 8 -2.61 -22.19 2.76
N GLY A 9 -3.88 -21.85 2.57
CA GLY A 9 -4.29 -20.87 1.55
C GLY A 9 -3.49 -19.57 1.68
N PHE A 10 -3.60 -18.68 0.69
CA PHE A 10 -2.83 -17.43 0.58
C PHE A 10 -2.63 -16.70 1.92
N ILE A 11 -3.70 -16.51 2.69
CA ILE A 11 -3.67 -15.85 4.01
C ILE A 11 -2.83 -16.60 5.05
N GLY A 12 -2.96 -17.93 5.13
CA GLY A 12 -2.21 -18.74 6.10
C GLY A 12 -0.69 -18.68 5.85
N SER A 13 -0.28 -18.62 4.58
CA SER A 13 1.13 -18.43 4.20
C SER A 13 1.65 -17.05 4.60
N MET A 14 0.84 -16.00 4.41
CA MET A 14 1.23 -14.64 4.81
C MET A 14 1.28 -14.48 6.34
N GLN A 15 0.33 -15.06 7.08
CA GLN A 15 0.31 -15.03 8.56
C GLN A 15 1.59 -15.59 9.17
N ARG A 16 2.13 -16.68 8.63
CA ARG A 16 3.41 -17.25 9.09
C ARG A 16 4.59 -16.30 8.91
N LYS A 17 4.58 -15.50 7.84
CA LYS A 17 5.64 -14.53 7.54
C LYS A 17 5.42 -13.18 8.23
N ALA A 18 4.20 -12.91 8.70
CA ALA A 18 3.77 -11.64 9.30
C ALA A 18 4.33 -11.48 10.72
N SER A 19 5.65 -11.37 10.85
CA SER A 19 6.33 -11.02 12.10
C SER A 19 6.71 -9.54 12.12
N GLY A 20 6.81 -8.95 13.31
CA GLY A 20 7.19 -7.53 13.44
C GLY A 20 8.55 -7.22 12.83
N LYS A 21 9.51 -8.16 12.91
CA LYS A 21 10.84 -8.02 12.29
C LYS A 21 10.75 -7.98 10.75
N ASN A 22 9.98 -8.89 10.15
CA ASN A 22 9.81 -8.95 8.70
C ASN A 22 9.07 -7.72 8.17
N VAL A 23 8.02 -7.30 8.86
CA VAL A 23 7.27 -6.07 8.53
C VAL A 23 8.18 -4.86 8.61
N LEU A 24 8.97 -4.72 9.68
CA LEU A 24 9.90 -3.59 9.84
C LEU A 24 10.97 -3.58 8.73
N LEU A 25 11.58 -4.72 8.42
CA LEU A 25 12.58 -4.82 7.37
C LEU A 25 11.99 -4.40 6.01
N LEU A 26 10.86 -4.99 5.62
CA LEU A 26 10.19 -4.65 4.36
C LEU A 26 9.76 -3.18 4.33
N PHE A 27 9.27 -2.65 5.43
CA PHE A 27 8.89 -1.24 5.54
C PHE A 27 10.08 -0.31 5.33
N VAL A 28 11.22 -0.58 5.98
CA VAL A 28 12.44 0.22 5.79
C VAL A 28 12.89 0.20 4.32
N VAL A 29 12.92 -0.97 3.69
CA VAL A 29 13.30 -1.08 2.27
C VAL A 29 12.31 -0.34 1.36
N THR A 30 11.00 -0.51 1.59
CA THR A 30 9.94 0.16 0.82
C THR A 30 10.04 1.68 0.96
N MET A 31 10.24 2.18 2.18
CA MET A 31 10.39 3.61 2.44
C MET A 31 11.69 4.18 1.88
N ALA A 32 12.80 3.41 1.86
CA ALA A 32 14.03 3.85 1.23
C ALA A 32 13.84 4.08 -0.28
N VAL A 33 13.17 3.15 -0.97
CA VAL A 33 12.83 3.31 -2.41
C VAL A 33 11.86 4.48 -2.61
N TYR A 34 10.81 4.59 -1.79
CA TYR A 34 9.86 5.68 -1.86
C TYR A 34 10.53 7.06 -1.68
N LEU A 35 11.43 7.19 -0.69
CA LEU A 35 12.17 8.42 -0.43
C LEU A 35 13.17 8.73 -1.55
N LEU A 36 13.82 7.72 -2.13
CA LEU A 36 14.64 7.91 -3.32
C LEU A 36 13.81 8.51 -4.46
N MET A 37 12.59 8.01 -4.68
CA MET A 37 11.72 8.57 -5.71
C MET A 37 11.31 10.00 -5.39
N LEU A 38 10.78 10.23 -4.17
CA LEU A 38 10.26 11.51 -3.74
C LEU A 38 11.31 12.63 -3.74
N LEU A 39 12.56 12.31 -3.37
CA LEU A 39 13.62 13.29 -3.18
C LEU A 39 14.54 13.45 -4.38
N VAL A 40 14.59 12.45 -5.28
CA VAL A 40 15.56 12.43 -6.39
C VAL A 40 14.88 12.30 -7.73
N THR A 41 14.23 11.16 -8.00
CA THR A 41 13.81 10.87 -9.38
C THR A 41 12.57 11.64 -9.80
N ILE A 42 11.57 11.83 -8.91
CA ILE A 42 10.39 12.66 -9.18
C ILE A 42 10.82 14.12 -9.43
N PRO A 43 11.57 14.79 -8.53
CA PRO A 43 12.04 16.16 -8.78
C PRO A 43 12.87 16.30 -10.06
N SER A 44 13.65 15.28 -10.43
CA SER A 44 14.45 15.31 -11.67
C SER A 44 13.58 15.43 -12.92
N VAL A 45 12.43 14.72 -12.98
CA VAL A 45 11.48 14.82 -14.09
C VAL A 45 10.67 16.11 -13.99
N GLN A 46 10.18 16.44 -12.79
CA GLN A 46 9.36 17.61 -12.52
C GLN A 46 10.06 18.93 -12.89
N SER A 47 11.40 18.97 -12.82
CA SER A 47 12.21 20.15 -13.21
C SER A 47 12.01 20.58 -14.67
N TYR A 48 11.62 19.67 -15.56
CA TYR A 48 11.31 19.98 -16.96
C TYR A 48 9.86 20.43 -17.17
N ALA A 49 8.96 20.22 -16.21
CA ALA A 49 7.55 20.56 -16.32
C ALA A 49 6.99 21.11 -14.99
N PRO A 50 7.55 22.21 -14.43
CA PRO A 50 7.28 22.65 -13.06
C PRO A 50 5.80 22.96 -12.77
N ASP A 51 5.05 23.36 -13.79
CA ASP A 51 3.65 23.77 -13.66
C ASP A 51 2.63 22.64 -13.94
N THR A 52 3.11 21.43 -14.26
CA THR A 52 2.24 20.30 -14.62
C THR A 52 2.51 19.09 -13.74
N ALA A 53 1.46 18.50 -13.16
CA ALA A 53 1.59 17.28 -12.38
C ALA A 53 2.03 16.10 -13.29
N LEU A 54 2.97 15.28 -12.80
CA LEU A 54 3.32 14.02 -13.46
C LEU A 54 2.14 13.04 -13.45
N PHE A 55 2.12 12.09 -14.38
CA PHE A 55 1.02 11.13 -14.54
C PHE A 55 0.79 10.32 -13.27
N ASP A 56 1.86 9.76 -12.72
CA ASP A 56 1.91 8.92 -11.52
C ASP A 56 1.59 9.70 -10.22
N LEU A 57 1.57 11.03 -10.29
CA LEU A 57 1.24 11.96 -9.21
C LEU A 57 -0.11 12.68 -9.41
N SER A 58 -0.95 12.19 -10.31
CA SER A 58 -2.26 12.77 -10.65
C SER A 58 -3.41 11.91 -10.09
N PRO A 59 -3.68 11.89 -8.77
CA PRO A 59 -4.63 10.96 -8.16
C PRO A 59 -6.10 11.16 -8.58
N THR A 60 -6.41 12.25 -9.27
CA THR A 60 -7.71 12.55 -9.87
C THR A 60 -7.77 12.19 -11.36
N GLY A 61 -6.74 11.54 -11.90
CA GLY A 61 -6.56 11.30 -13.31
C GLY A 61 -6.22 12.57 -14.09
N TYR A 62 -6.13 12.41 -15.41
CA TYR A 62 -5.79 13.46 -16.36
C TYR A 62 -6.53 13.28 -17.69
N THR A 63 -6.69 14.38 -18.43
CA THR A 63 -7.28 14.40 -19.77
C THR A 63 -6.23 14.22 -20.87
N HIS A 64 -6.69 13.98 -22.10
CA HIS A 64 -5.81 13.92 -23.28
C HIS A 64 -5.02 15.21 -23.51
N SER A 65 -5.63 16.38 -23.33
CA SER A 65 -4.93 17.67 -23.48
C SER A 65 -3.88 17.88 -22.39
N GLN A 66 -4.18 17.52 -21.13
CA GLN A 66 -3.21 17.57 -20.04
C GLN A 66 -2.02 16.63 -20.30
N ALA A 67 -2.28 15.43 -20.80
CA ALA A 67 -1.24 14.47 -21.14
C ALA A 67 -0.30 14.98 -22.24
N LEU A 68 -0.85 15.54 -23.32
CA LEU A 68 -0.03 16.12 -24.38
C LEU A 68 0.75 17.34 -23.88
N SER A 69 0.12 18.21 -23.10
CA SER A 69 0.78 19.39 -22.52
C SER A 69 1.94 19.00 -21.59
N LEU A 70 1.78 17.95 -20.78
CA LEU A 70 2.87 17.42 -19.95
C LEU A 70 4.01 16.91 -20.84
N LEU A 71 3.71 16.02 -21.79
CA LEU A 71 4.73 15.41 -22.65
C LEU A 71 5.46 16.44 -23.52
N GLU A 72 4.78 17.50 -23.95
CA GLU A 72 5.36 18.63 -24.65
C GLU A 72 6.28 19.44 -23.74
N SER A 73 5.80 19.82 -22.54
CA SER A 73 6.61 20.56 -21.55
C SER A 73 7.87 19.80 -21.15
N LEU A 74 7.79 18.48 -20.97
CA LEU A 74 8.94 17.65 -20.64
C LEU A 74 10.05 17.71 -21.70
N GLY A 75 9.72 17.99 -22.97
CA GLY A 75 10.67 17.93 -24.06
C GLY A 75 11.32 16.54 -24.20
N GLN A 76 12.37 16.44 -25.01
CA GLN A 76 13.04 15.16 -25.22
C GLN A 76 13.76 14.67 -23.95
N ASP A 77 14.46 15.57 -23.26
CA ASP A 77 15.29 15.23 -22.11
C ASP A 77 14.45 14.88 -20.87
N GLY A 78 13.36 15.61 -20.62
CA GLY A 78 12.44 15.28 -19.54
C GLY A 78 11.73 13.96 -19.77
N ARG A 79 11.30 13.65 -21.01
CA ARG A 79 10.75 12.33 -21.37
C ARG A 79 11.77 11.22 -21.18
N SER A 80 13.02 11.43 -21.57
CA SER A 80 14.09 10.46 -21.34
C SER A 80 14.35 10.25 -19.84
N THR A 81 14.36 11.32 -19.05
CA THR A 81 14.50 11.28 -17.58
C THR A 81 13.32 10.56 -16.93
N TYR A 82 12.12 10.71 -17.50
CA TYR A 82 10.92 10.01 -17.03
C TYR A 82 11.02 8.50 -17.27
N LEU A 83 11.51 8.06 -18.44
CA LEU A 83 11.79 6.65 -18.69
C LEU A 83 12.90 6.11 -17.78
N PHE A 84 14.00 6.85 -17.66
CA PHE A 84 15.12 6.52 -16.79
C PHE A 84 15.75 7.80 -16.22
N PRO A 85 15.83 7.96 -14.88
CA PRO A 85 15.69 6.91 -13.88
C PRO A 85 14.28 6.72 -13.29
N GLN A 86 13.33 7.64 -13.50
CA GLN A 86 12.07 7.66 -12.73
C GLN A 86 11.28 6.36 -12.83
N LEU A 87 10.81 5.98 -14.01
CA LEU A 87 9.99 4.77 -14.16
C LEU A 87 10.80 3.50 -13.82
N ALA A 88 12.10 3.46 -14.11
CA ALA A 88 12.93 2.31 -13.73
C ALA A 88 12.91 2.02 -12.22
N ILE A 89 12.99 3.06 -11.38
CA ILE A 89 12.85 2.91 -9.92
C ILE A 89 11.39 2.66 -9.53
N ASP A 90 10.45 3.32 -10.21
CA ASP A 90 9.02 3.14 -9.95
C ASP A 90 8.50 1.76 -10.36
N PHE A 91 9.21 0.95 -11.16
CA PHE A 91 8.89 -0.47 -11.34
C PHE A 91 9.26 -1.33 -10.10
N ILE A 92 10.10 -0.83 -9.19
CA ILE A 92 10.46 -1.56 -7.96
C ILE A 92 9.42 -1.31 -6.87
N TYR A 93 8.90 -0.08 -6.80
CA TYR A 93 8.06 0.37 -5.70
C TYR A 93 6.71 -0.38 -5.57
N PRO A 94 5.93 -0.65 -6.63
CA PRO A 94 4.62 -1.31 -6.53
C PRO A 94 4.68 -2.71 -5.93
N GLY A 95 5.72 -3.49 -6.26
CA GLY A 95 5.96 -4.80 -5.69
C GLY A 95 6.30 -4.72 -4.20
N LEU A 96 7.16 -3.78 -3.81
CA LEU A 96 7.49 -3.52 -2.41
C LEU A 96 6.27 -3.04 -1.63
N PHE A 97 5.51 -2.10 -2.18
CA PHE A 97 4.25 -1.59 -1.64
C PHE A 97 3.26 -2.73 -1.37
N ALA A 98 2.96 -3.53 -2.40
CA ALA A 98 2.04 -4.65 -2.28
C ALA A 98 2.45 -5.61 -1.16
N ILE A 99 3.70 -6.09 -1.17
CA ILE A 99 4.17 -7.08 -0.20
C ILE A 99 4.21 -6.49 1.23
N CYS A 100 4.80 -5.30 1.38
CA CYS A 100 4.99 -4.65 2.68
C CYS A 100 3.65 -4.38 3.35
N PHE A 101 2.74 -3.68 2.65
CA PHE A 101 1.49 -3.23 3.26
C PHE A 101 0.48 -4.37 3.45
N SER A 102 0.49 -5.41 2.59
CA SER A 102 -0.29 -6.63 2.83
C SER A 102 0.20 -7.38 4.06
N LEU A 103 1.52 -7.52 4.24
CA LEU A 103 2.10 -8.20 5.39
C LEU A 103 1.85 -7.41 6.69
N MET A 104 1.98 -6.09 6.63
CA MET A 104 1.70 -5.18 7.74
C MET A 104 0.23 -5.26 8.16
N PHE A 105 -0.70 -5.30 7.19
CA PHE A 105 -2.12 -5.48 7.46
C PHE A 105 -2.38 -6.77 8.24
N ILE A 106 -1.85 -7.90 7.76
CA ILE A 106 -2.03 -9.19 8.42
C ILE A 106 -1.40 -9.20 9.80
N TRP A 107 -0.17 -8.69 9.95
CA TRP A 107 0.51 -8.63 11.25
C TRP A 107 -0.27 -7.80 12.27
N GLY A 108 -0.81 -6.65 11.84
CA GLY A 108 -1.54 -5.74 12.72
C GLY A 108 -2.87 -6.34 13.16
N TYR A 109 -3.68 -6.79 12.20
CA TYR A 109 -5.03 -7.26 12.50
C TYR A 109 -5.06 -8.65 13.14
N SER A 110 -4.13 -9.57 12.81
CA SER A 110 -4.12 -10.93 13.38
C SER A 110 -3.87 -10.96 14.91
N LYS A 111 -3.46 -9.84 15.51
CA LYS A 111 -3.35 -9.71 16.98
C LYS A 111 -4.70 -9.57 17.67
N ARG A 112 -5.77 -9.34 16.92
CA ARG A 112 -7.04 -8.84 17.42
C ARG A 112 -8.26 -9.50 16.76
N VAL A 113 -8.11 -9.98 15.54
CA VAL A 113 -9.11 -10.81 14.86
C VAL A 113 -8.67 -12.27 14.84
N ARG A 114 -9.62 -13.19 14.71
CA ARG A 114 -9.33 -14.61 14.56
C ARG A 114 -8.52 -14.88 13.29
N SER A 115 -7.64 -15.88 13.34
CA SER A 115 -6.76 -16.24 12.22
C SER A 115 -7.50 -16.72 10.97
N ASP A 116 -8.73 -17.24 11.12
CA ASP A 116 -9.63 -17.70 10.05
C ASP A 116 -10.59 -16.61 9.53
N SER A 117 -10.46 -15.38 10.02
CA SER A 117 -11.37 -14.29 9.68
C SER A 117 -11.27 -13.91 8.19
N LYS A 118 -12.42 -13.86 7.51
CA LYS A 118 -12.53 -13.36 6.12
C LYS A 118 -12.04 -11.92 5.97
N PHE A 119 -12.01 -11.14 7.04
CA PHE A 119 -11.49 -9.77 7.05
C PHE A 119 -10.01 -9.69 6.62
N LEU A 120 -9.22 -10.74 6.87
CA LEU A 120 -7.81 -10.77 6.50
C LEU A 120 -7.57 -10.77 4.98
N TYR A 121 -8.58 -11.13 4.17
CA TYR A 121 -8.51 -11.02 2.71
C TYR A 121 -8.44 -9.57 2.20
N LEU A 122 -8.77 -8.58 3.03
CA LEU A 122 -8.53 -7.17 2.70
C LEU A 122 -7.04 -6.83 2.56
N ALA A 123 -6.13 -7.72 3.00
CA ALA A 123 -4.72 -7.66 2.66
C ALA A 123 -4.47 -7.81 1.14
N ALA A 124 -5.47 -8.10 0.32
CA ALA A 124 -5.35 -8.03 -1.14
C ALA A 124 -5.43 -6.59 -1.69
N LEU A 125 -5.92 -5.61 -0.92
CA LEU A 125 -6.02 -4.22 -1.39
C LEU A 125 -4.66 -3.63 -1.85
N PRO A 126 -3.56 -3.76 -1.07
CA PRO A 126 -2.25 -3.28 -1.54
C PRO A 126 -1.75 -4.04 -2.77
N VAL A 127 -2.11 -5.32 -2.92
CA VAL A 127 -1.74 -6.14 -4.09
C VAL A 127 -2.38 -5.58 -5.35
N PHE A 128 -3.69 -5.31 -5.33
CA PHE A 128 -4.36 -4.69 -6.47
C PHE A 128 -3.84 -3.27 -6.74
N GLY A 129 -3.58 -2.47 -5.70
CA GLY A 129 -2.94 -1.16 -5.84
C GLY A 129 -1.61 -1.24 -6.60
N GLY A 130 -0.73 -2.16 -6.20
CA GLY A 130 0.55 -2.38 -6.89
C GLY A 130 0.41 -2.92 -8.32
N ILE A 131 -0.58 -3.80 -8.59
CA ILE A 131 -0.86 -4.26 -9.96
C ILE A 131 -1.31 -3.10 -10.85
N PHE A 132 -2.20 -2.23 -10.35
CA PHE A 132 -2.67 -1.08 -11.12
C PHE A 132 -1.57 -0.07 -11.39
N ASP A 133 -0.68 0.13 -10.43
CA ASP A 133 0.51 0.97 -10.59
C ASP A 133 1.47 0.40 -11.66
N TYR A 134 1.72 -0.92 -11.66
CA TYR A 134 2.48 -1.56 -12.74
C TYR A 134 1.86 -1.35 -14.13
N VAL A 135 0.55 -1.51 -14.25
CA VAL A 135 -0.14 -1.31 -15.54
C VAL A 135 -0.08 0.16 -15.96
N GLU A 136 -0.29 1.09 -15.03
CA GLU A 136 -0.15 2.51 -15.29
C GLU A 136 1.27 2.85 -15.80
N ASN A 137 2.32 2.38 -15.14
CA ASN A 137 3.71 2.62 -15.54
C ASN A 137 4.01 2.10 -16.95
N ILE A 138 3.47 0.93 -17.33
CA ILE A 138 3.57 0.43 -18.70
C ILE A 138 2.86 1.37 -19.69
N LEU A 139 1.68 1.89 -19.33
CA LEU A 139 0.92 2.80 -20.18
C LEU A 139 1.59 4.18 -20.30
N ILE A 140 2.22 4.68 -19.24
CA ILE A 140 3.04 5.90 -19.27
C ILE A 140 4.21 5.73 -20.24
N ILE A 141 4.94 4.61 -20.16
CA ILE A 141 6.01 4.29 -21.13
C ILE A 141 5.44 4.34 -22.55
N ARG A 142 4.28 3.71 -22.80
CA ARG A 142 3.65 3.73 -24.13
C ARG A 142 3.33 5.14 -24.58
N MET A 143 2.75 5.99 -23.72
CA MET A 143 2.45 7.38 -24.05
C MET A 143 3.73 8.17 -24.41
N ILE A 144 4.81 8.00 -23.64
CA ILE A 144 6.09 8.67 -23.90
C ILE A 144 6.66 8.22 -25.25
N MET A 145 6.65 6.91 -25.53
CA MET A 145 7.25 6.33 -26.74
C MET A 145 6.45 6.60 -28.02
N THR A 146 5.16 6.94 -27.91
CA THR A 146 4.31 7.28 -29.06
C THR A 146 4.10 8.77 -29.25
N PHE A 147 4.64 9.62 -28.38
CA PHE A 147 4.54 11.07 -28.53
C PHE A 147 5.25 11.53 -29.83
N PRO A 148 4.64 12.44 -30.64
CA PRO A 148 3.45 13.26 -30.37
C PRO A 148 2.09 12.61 -30.68
N ASP A 149 2.06 11.42 -31.28
CA ASP A 149 0.84 10.76 -31.77
C ASP A 149 0.07 9.97 -30.69
N VAL A 150 0.05 10.46 -29.45
CA VAL A 150 -0.61 9.79 -28.33
C VAL A 150 -2.13 9.82 -28.52
N SER A 151 -2.76 8.65 -28.61
CA SER A 151 -4.21 8.55 -28.82
C SER A 151 -5.02 8.90 -27.56
N LYS A 152 -6.24 9.44 -27.75
CA LYS A 152 -7.20 9.68 -26.66
C LYS A 152 -7.53 8.40 -25.88
N GLY A 153 -7.63 7.27 -26.57
CA GLY A 153 -7.92 5.97 -25.96
C GLY A 153 -6.80 5.52 -25.01
N LEU A 154 -5.54 5.66 -25.43
CA LEU A 154 -4.39 5.32 -24.59
C LEU A 154 -4.37 6.16 -23.31
N VAL A 155 -4.56 7.48 -23.43
CA VAL A 155 -4.61 8.39 -22.27
C VAL A 155 -5.77 8.03 -21.34
N SER A 156 -6.95 7.75 -21.88
CA SER A 156 -8.12 7.39 -21.07
C SER A 156 -7.91 6.11 -20.26
N VAL A 157 -7.28 5.09 -20.85
CA VAL A 157 -6.95 3.84 -20.14
C VAL A 157 -5.89 4.11 -19.09
N ALA A 158 -4.81 4.83 -19.42
CA ALA A 158 -3.75 5.18 -18.48
C ALA A 158 -4.29 5.94 -17.26
N SER A 159 -5.08 6.99 -17.49
CA SER A 159 -5.76 7.79 -16.47
C SER A 159 -6.70 6.97 -15.59
N SER A 160 -7.38 5.96 -16.16
CA SER A 160 -8.21 5.03 -15.39
C SER A 160 -7.38 4.17 -14.43
N PHE A 161 -6.21 3.69 -14.86
CA PHE A 161 -5.30 2.96 -13.98
C PHE A 161 -4.65 3.85 -12.91
N THR A 162 -4.38 5.12 -13.22
CA THR A 162 -3.99 6.14 -12.22
C THR A 162 -5.06 6.29 -11.14
N LEU A 163 -6.33 6.40 -11.52
CA LEU A 163 -7.44 6.47 -10.55
C LEU A 163 -7.55 5.19 -9.70
N LEU A 164 -7.46 4.01 -10.35
CA LEU A 164 -7.56 2.72 -9.66
C LEU A 164 -6.41 2.52 -8.67
N LYS A 165 -5.16 2.80 -9.06
CA LYS A 165 -4.01 2.70 -8.15
C LYS A 165 -4.19 3.65 -6.96
N SER A 166 -4.61 4.89 -7.19
CA SER A 166 -4.78 5.88 -6.13
C SER A 166 -5.90 5.49 -5.17
N ALA A 167 -7.03 4.99 -5.68
CA ALA A 167 -8.13 4.50 -4.86
C ALA A 167 -7.71 3.32 -3.96
N PHE A 168 -7.04 2.31 -4.53
CA PHE A 168 -6.61 1.12 -3.78
C PHE A 168 -5.48 1.42 -2.79
N SER A 169 -4.53 2.28 -3.16
CA SER A 169 -3.46 2.73 -2.25
C SER A 169 -4.03 3.54 -1.09
N THR A 170 -4.97 4.45 -1.37
CA THR A 170 -5.67 5.23 -0.32
C THR A 170 -6.44 4.32 0.62
N ALA A 171 -7.24 3.38 0.08
CA ALA A 171 -7.97 2.40 0.88
C ALA A 171 -7.03 1.56 1.76
N SER A 172 -5.88 1.14 1.22
CA SER A 172 -4.85 0.40 1.95
C SER A 172 -4.31 1.19 3.15
N PHE A 173 -3.97 2.47 2.94
CA PHE A 173 -3.49 3.33 4.03
C PHE A 173 -4.55 3.58 5.09
N LEU A 174 -5.79 3.88 4.70
CA LEU A 174 -6.90 4.09 5.64
C LEU A 174 -7.12 2.85 6.52
N MET A 175 -7.12 1.67 5.91
CA MET A 175 -7.27 0.42 6.65
C MET A 175 -6.11 0.16 7.61
N LEU A 176 -4.87 0.47 7.22
CA LEU A 176 -3.73 0.33 8.12
C LEU A 176 -3.80 1.31 9.30
N ILE A 177 -4.18 2.58 9.05
CA ILE A 177 -4.39 3.57 10.10
C ILE A 177 -5.42 3.05 11.11
N LEU A 178 -6.56 2.56 10.64
CA LEU A 178 -7.59 1.96 11.50
C LEU A 178 -7.05 0.75 12.28
N GLY A 179 -6.24 -0.10 11.64
CA GLY A 179 -5.57 -1.23 12.29
C GLY A 179 -4.63 -0.80 13.42
N PHE A 180 -3.81 0.23 13.19
CA PHE A 180 -2.92 0.79 14.20
C PHE A 180 -3.69 1.45 15.36
N LEU A 181 -4.74 2.23 15.07
CA LEU A 181 -5.61 2.79 16.11
C LEU A 181 -6.24 1.69 16.96
N PHE A 182 -6.67 0.59 16.33
CA PHE A 182 -7.22 -0.57 17.03
C PHE A 182 -6.17 -1.27 17.92
N LEU A 183 -4.90 -1.29 17.51
CA LEU A 183 -3.79 -1.80 18.34
C LEU A 183 -3.51 -0.90 19.54
N LEU A 184 -3.55 0.42 19.36
CA LEU A 184 -3.29 1.41 20.41
C LEU A 184 -4.41 1.49 21.44
N LYS A 185 -5.66 1.16 21.06
CA LYS A 185 -6.77 1.06 22.01
C LYS A 185 -6.45 -0.06 23.02
N LYS A 186 -5.95 0.34 24.19
CA LYS A 186 -5.63 -0.53 25.32
C LYS A 186 -6.83 -1.45 25.55
N THR A 187 -6.61 -2.75 25.51
CA THR A 187 -7.59 -3.70 26.03
C THR A 187 -7.81 -3.29 27.48
N SER A 188 -8.93 -2.65 27.78
CA SER A 188 -9.37 -2.50 29.16
C SER A 188 -9.67 -3.91 29.63
N MET A 189 -8.64 -4.63 30.10
CA MET A 189 -8.85 -5.87 30.83
C MET A 189 -9.71 -5.49 32.01
N GLY A 190 -10.90 -6.08 32.07
CA GLY A 190 -11.74 -5.98 33.26
C GLY A 190 -10.87 -6.28 34.47
N SER A 191 -10.95 -5.41 35.47
CA SER A 191 -10.42 -5.69 36.80
C SER A 191 -10.87 -7.10 37.18
N PRO A 192 -9.97 -8.00 37.62
CA PRO A 192 -10.41 -9.25 38.18
C PRO A 192 -11.40 -8.91 39.30
N GLN A 193 -12.64 -9.38 39.19
CA GLN A 193 -13.55 -9.36 40.33
C GLN A 193 -12.80 -10.02 41.48
N LYS A 194 -12.53 -9.24 42.54
CA LYS A 194 -12.08 -9.79 43.81
C LYS A 194 -13.13 -10.84 44.18
N VAL A 195 -12.76 -12.12 44.09
CA VAL A 195 -13.53 -13.20 44.69
C VAL A 195 -13.52 -12.91 46.19
N ILE A 196 -14.64 -12.40 46.69
CA ILE A 196 -14.84 -12.19 48.13
C ILE A 196 -14.91 -13.59 48.73
N PRO A 197 -13.97 -13.99 49.62
CA PRO A 197 -14.05 -15.29 50.26
C PRO A 197 -15.35 -15.36 51.10
N PRO A 198 -16.02 -16.53 51.15
CA PRO A 198 -17.23 -16.68 51.93
C PRO A 198 -16.96 -16.37 53.41
N LYS A 199 -17.87 -15.60 54.03
CA LYS A 199 -17.85 -15.29 55.46
C LYS A 199 -17.73 -16.59 56.28
N PRO A 200 -16.86 -16.64 57.30
CA PRO A 200 -16.83 -17.78 58.20
C PRO A 200 -18.21 -17.92 58.86
N LYS A 201 -18.75 -19.15 58.84
CA LYS A 201 -19.97 -19.49 59.57
C LYS A 201 -19.70 -19.21 61.05
N GLY A 202 -20.34 -18.17 61.58
CA GLY A 202 -20.37 -17.90 63.01
C GLY A 202 -20.88 -19.15 63.72
N GLN A 203 -20.11 -19.57 64.72
CA GLN A 203 -20.44 -20.65 65.64
C GLN A 203 -21.83 -20.40 66.24
N GLN A 204 -22.67 -21.43 66.17
CA GLN A 204 -23.80 -21.58 67.08
C GLN A 204 -23.23 -21.68 68.50
N GLY A 205 -23.74 -20.84 69.41
CA GLY A 205 -23.35 -20.82 70.80
C GLY A 205 -24.43 -20.20 71.66
N VAL A 206 -25.30 -21.10 72.17
CA VAL A 206 -26.21 -21.01 73.33
C VAL A 206 -27.36 -20.00 73.27
#